data_AF-A0A7M5V276-F1
#
_entry.id   AF-A0A7M5V276-F1
#
_cell.length_a   1.000
_cell.length_b   1.000
_cell.length_c   1.000
_cell.angle_alpha   90.00
_cell.angle_beta   90.00
_cell.angle_gamma   90.00
#
_symmetry.space_group_name_H-M   'P 1'
#
loop_
_entity.id
_entity.type
_entity.pdbx_description
1 polymer ?
#
loop_
_entity_poly.entity_id
_entity_poly.type
_entity_poly.pdbx_seq_one_letter_code
_entity_poly.pdbx_strand_id
1 'polypeptide(L)'
;MTNFHDKLKFAYVVSDLPHNQSPKVQLVDDDFLEVLEFFEKSGHYENTLLIVFGDHGDRTGDYRATMTGKLEERLPFMSFTLPPWFPEQFPDQFRNLQRNANLLTSHFDVYATLRHLMTFPDVKHKHKYGSSLFTDLSPLNRTCREIGVLDHWCSCLDYEEIKTSDQMALRAAEAIIKTINEKNAKIESAKNQCATLTLDKIIRAGLVAPGSRVQKFSHTFKDKTCDECGVKEKNDVKFKVKNYEVVFTVLPSHGKYEATAVLDISSGKFTASDAISRINMYANQPHCVMKEFPHLRPFCYCKKQLDS
;
A
#
# COMPACT_ATOMS: atom_id res chain seq x y z
N MET A 1 2.40 -43.38 -13.51
CA MET A 1 2.45 -42.02 -12.92
C MET A 1 2.09 -42.14 -11.46
N THR A 2 2.98 -41.75 -10.56
CA THR A 2 2.71 -41.78 -9.12
C THR A 2 1.86 -40.56 -8.77
N ASN A 3 0.58 -40.78 -8.50
CA ASN A 3 -0.32 -39.70 -8.06
C ASN A 3 -0.13 -39.45 -6.56
N PHE A 4 0.21 -38.21 -6.20
CA PHE A 4 0.36 -37.77 -4.81
C PHE A 4 -0.95 -37.16 -4.30
N HIS A 5 -2.02 -37.96 -4.26
CA HIS A 5 -3.34 -37.46 -3.82
C HIS A 5 -3.34 -37.06 -2.33
N ASP A 6 -2.59 -37.77 -1.49
CA ASP A 6 -2.61 -37.59 -0.03
C ASP A 6 -1.53 -36.64 0.53
N LYS A 7 -0.91 -35.83 -0.34
CA LYS A 7 0.10 -34.85 0.10
C LYS A 7 -0.44 -33.44 0.03
N LEU A 8 -0.14 -32.64 1.06
CA LEU A 8 -0.35 -31.20 1.03
C LEU A 8 0.44 -30.58 -0.13
N LYS A 9 -0.23 -29.71 -0.89
CA LYS A 9 0.33 -29.03 -2.06
C LYS A 9 0.16 -27.52 -1.88
N PHE A 10 1.12 -26.77 -2.42
CA PHE A 10 1.04 -25.32 -2.55
C PHE A 10 1.32 -24.96 -4.00
N ALA A 11 0.47 -24.12 -4.59
CA ALA A 11 0.63 -23.59 -5.92
C ALA A 11 0.57 -22.06 -5.86
N TYR A 12 1.47 -21.41 -6.59
CA TYR A 12 1.48 -19.96 -6.77
C TYR A 12 1.53 -19.68 -8.27
N VAL A 13 0.46 -19.08 -8.79
CA VAL A 13 0.29 -18.76 -10.21
C VAL A 13 0.19 -17.25 -10.33
N VAL A 14 0.97 -16.67 -11.25
CA VAL A 14 0.98 -15.24 -11.54
C VAL A 14 0.73 -15.06 -13.02
N SER A 15 -0.21 -14.18 -13.37
CA SER A 15 -0.42 -13.75 -14.74
C SER A 15 0.21 -12.37 -14.97
N ASP A 16 1.04 -12.27 -16.00
CA ASP A 16 1.66 -11.00 -16.43
C ASP A 16 0.81 -10.29 -17.49
N LEU A 17 -0.28 -10.91 -17.97
CA LEU A 17 -1.15 -10.35 -19.01
C LEU A 17 -1.76 -8.97 -18.64
N PRO A 18 -2.24 -8.73 -17.41
CA PRO A 18 -2.74 -7.42 -17.02
C PRO A 18 -1.62 -6.42 -16.67
N HIS A 19 -0.34 -6.82 -16.71
CA HIS A 19 0.75 -5.96 -16.27
C HIS A 19 0.83 -4.68 -17.11
N ASN A 20 0.89 -3.54 -16.42
CA ASN A 20 0.88 -2.17 -16.93
C ASN A 20 -0.45 -1.63 -17.49
N GLN A 21 -1.52 -2.42 -17.59
CA GLN A 21 -2.81 -1.93 -18.11
C GLN A 21 -4.00 -2.66 -17.47
N SER A 22 -4.65 -2.04 -16.47
CA SER A 22 -5.85 -2.60 -15.83
C SER A 22 -6.92 -3.15 -16.77
N PRO A 23 -7.27 -2.52 -17.92
CA PRO A 23 -8.29 -3.07 -18.81
C PRO A 23 -7.97 -4.48 -19.35
N LYS A 24 -6.70 -4.88 -19.37
CA LYS A 24 -6.29 -6.21 -19.83
C LYS A 24 -6.62 -7.34 -18.86
N VAL A 25 -7.13 -7.04 -17.66
CA VAL A 25 -7.63 -8.08 -16.73
C VAL A 25 -8.74 -8.92 -17.37
N GLN A 26 -9.51 -8.37 -18.30
CA GLN A 26 -10.56 -9.10 -19.02
C GLN A 26 -9.98 -10.23 -19.90
N LEU A 27 -8.71 -10.14 -20.29
CA LEU A 27 -8.07 -11.16 -21.13
C LEU A 27 -7.80 -12.47 -20.39
N VAL A 28 -7.84 -12.46 -19.05
CA VAL A 28 -7.63 -13.68 -18.24
C VAL A 28 -8.93 -14.25 -17.70
N ASP A 29 -10.08 -13.64 -18.00
CA ASP A 29 -11.36 -13.98 -17.37
C ASP A 29 -11.81 -15.40 -17.73
N ASP A 30 -11.87 -15.71 -19.03
CA ASP A 30 -12.26 -17.03 -19.54
C ASP A 30 -11.27 -18.13 -19.08
N ASP A 31 -9.97 -17.87 -19.18
CA ASP A 31 -8.92 -18.82 -18.74
C ASP A 31 -9.01 -19.08 -17.23
N PHE A 32 -9.29 -18.03 -16.44
CA PHE A 32 -9.43 -18.15 -15.00
C PHE A 32 -10.69 -18.93 -14.62
N LEU A 33 -11.81 -18.69 -15.32
CA LEU A 33 -13.04 -19.46 -15.16
C LEU A 33 -12.82 -20.93 -15.47
N GLU A 34 -12.13 -21.26 -16.57
CA GLU A 34 -11.82 -22.65 -16.94
C GLU A 34 -11.04 -23.37 -15.82
N VAL A 35 -10.07 -22.69 -15.20
CA VAL A 35 -9.33 -23.23 -14.05
C VAL A 35 -10.27 -23.48 -12.86
N LEU A 36 -11.17 -22.56 -12.53
CA LEU A 36 -12.13 -22.74 -11.44
C LEU A 36 -13.09 -23.91 -11.70
N GLU A 37 -13.64 -24.00 -12.91
CA GLU A 37 -14.51 -25.11 -13.31
C GLU A 37 -13.79 -26.46 -13.27
N PHE A 38 -12.51 -26.50 -13.68
CA PHE A 38 -11.69 -27.70 -13.57
C PHE A 38 -11.52 -28.15 -12.12
N PHE A 39 -11.28 -27.22 -11.20
CA PHE A 39 -11.15 -27.51 -9.76
C PHE A 39 -12.46 -28.06 -9.17
N GLU A 40 -13.60 -27.50 -9.58
CA GLU A 40 -14.92 -27.95 -9.15
C GLU A 40 -15.24 -29.35 -9.73
N LYS A 41 -15.21 -29.50 -11.06
CA LYS A 41 -15.55 -30.76 -11.76
C LYS A 41 -14.65 -31.94 -11.36
N SER A 42 -13.40 -31.67 -10.99
CA SER A 42 -12.44 -32.69 -10.54
C SER A 42 -12.50 -32.98 -9.03
N GLY A 43 -13.38 -32.30 -8.29
CA GLY A 43 -13.52 -32.45 -6.84
C GLY A 43 -12.36 -31.88 -6.02
N HIS A 44 -11.45 -31.11 -6.63
CA HIS A 44 -10.34 -30.47 -5.93
C HIS A 44 -10.80 -29.31 -5.04
N TYR A 45 -11.92 -28.67 -5.40
CA TYR A 45 -12.55 -27.61 -4.61
C TYR A 45 -12.89 -28.04 -3.17
N GLU A 46 -13.26 -29.30 -2.97
CA GLU A 46 -13.67 -29.87 -1.67
C GLU A 46 -12.59 -29.82 -0.59
N ASN A 47 -11.31 -29.64 -0.96
CA ASN A 47 -10.21 -29.62 0.00
C ASN A 47 -9.14 -28.58 -0.37
N THR A 48 -9.53 -27.49 -1.02
CA THR A 48 -8.63 -26.41 -1.43
C THR A 48 -9.03 -25.10 -0.78
N LEU A 49 -8.05 -24.42 -0.15
CA LEU A 49 -8.15 -23.00 0.14
C LEU A 49 -7.57 -22.24 -1.05
N LEU A 50 -8.38 -21.40 -1.68
CA LEU A 50 -7.98 -20.55 -2.80
C LEU A 50 -7.88 -19.09 -2.35
N ILE A 51 -6.79 -18.42 -2.71
CA ILE A 51 -6.61 -16.98 -2.52
C ILE A 51 -6.42 -16.34 -3.89
N VAL A 52 -7.30 -15.41 -4.25
CA VAL A 52 -7.20 -14.62 -5.49
C VAL A 52 -6.94 -13.18 -5.10
N PHE A 53 -5.83 -12.60 -5.57
CA PHE A 53 -5.46 -11.25 -5.19
C PHE A 53 -4.59 -10.56 -6.25
N GLY A 54 -4.61 -9.22 -6.22
CA GLY A 54 -3.60 -8.39 -6.88
C GLY A 54 -2.50 -7.99 -5.89
N ASP A 55 -1.25 -7.90 -6.33
CA ASP A 55 -0.16 -7.38 -5.50
C ASP A 55 -0.26 -5.85 -5.33
N HIS A 56 -0.79 -5.17 -6.34
CA HIS A 56 -1.13 -3.74 -6.35
C HIS A 56 -2.20 -3.44 -7.43
N GLY A 57 -2.82 -2.25 -7.37
CA GLY A 57 -3.59 -1.70 -8.52
C GLY A 57 -2.69 -0.97 -9.53
N ASP A 58 -3.24 -0.06 -10.34
CA ASP A 58 -2.45 0.69 -11.34
C ASP A 58 -1.38 1.58 -10.69
N ARG A 59 -0.10 1.25 -10.88
CA ARG A 59 1.02 2.00 -10.29
C ARG A 59 1.47 3.23 -11.07
N THR A 60 1.05 3.36 -12.34
CA THR A 60 1.53 4.41 -13.22
C THR A 60 0.44 4.95 -14.14
N GLY A 61 0.71 6.11 -14.74
CA GLY A 61 -0.18 6.73 -15.72
C GLY A 61 -1.07 7.81 -15.11
N ASP A 62 -1.90 8.42 -15.95
CA ASP A 62 -2.73 9.55 -15.52
C ASP A 62 -3.87 9.14 -14.60
N TYR A 63 -4.41 7.93 -14.74
CA TYR A 63 -5.39 7.38 -13.81
C TYR A 63 -4.80 7.29 -12.39
N ARG A 64 -3.59 6.74 -12.23
CA ARG A 64 -2.89 6.69 -10.94
C ARG A 64 -2.65 8.07 -10.32
N ALA A 65 -2.54 9.13 -11.12
CA ALA A 65 -2.35 10.48 -10.57
C ALA A 65 -3.62 11.05 -9.89
N THR A 66 -4.79 10.48 -10.18
CA THR A 66 -6.06 10.83 -9.52
C THR A 66 -6.14 10.24 -8.10
N MET A 67 -7.05 10.78 -7.27
CA MET A 67 -7.30 10.21 -5.94
C MET A 67 -7.87 8.79 -6.01
N THR A 68 -8.77 8.52 -6.96
CA THR A 68 -9.33 7.19 -7.17
C THR A 68 -8.26 6.19 -7.58
N GLY A 69 -7.45 6.49 -8.60
CA GLY A 69 -6.39 5.59 -9.04
C GLY A 69 -5.32 5.34 -7.96
N LYS A 70 -5.05 6.32 -7.09
CA LYS A 70 -4.22 6.13 -5.90
C LYS A 70 -4.83 5.15 -4.90
N LEU A 71 -6.14 5.22 -4.66
CA LEU A 71 -6.83 4.28 -3.77
C LEU A 71 -6.84 2.87 -4.36
N GLU A 72 -7.14 2.73 -5.66
CA GLU A 72 -7.07 1.45 -6.37
C GLU A 72 -5.67 0.82 -6.33
N GLU A 73 -4.60 1.62 -6.46
CA GLU A 73 -3.22 1.12 -6.29
C GLU A 73 -3.01 0.46 -4.92
N ARG A 74 -3.54 1.09 -3.87
CA ARG A 74 -3.28 0.74 -2.45
C ARG A 74 -4.24 -0.31 -1.90
N LEU A 75 -5.37 -0.51 -2.55
CA LEU A 75 -6.44 -1.42 -2.15
C LEU A 75 -6.67 -2.47 -3.24
N PRO A 76 -5.66 -3.29 -3.59
CA PRO A 76 -5.88 -4.34 -4.56
C PRO A 76 -6.91 -5.35 -4.04
N PHE A 77 -7.67 -5.94 -4.97
CA PHE A 77 -8.62 -7.00 -4.66
C PHE A 77 -7.93 -8.17 -3.95
N MET A 78 -8.63 -8.78 -2.99
CA MET A 78 -8.22 -10.01 -2.33
C MET A 78 -9.45 -10.79 -1.90
N SER A 79 -9.46 -12.09 -2.18
CA SER A 79 -10.52 -13.00 -1.74
C SER A 79 -9.94 -14.30 -1.19
N PHE A 80 -10.65 -14.89 -0.25
CA PHE A 80 -10.37 -16.21 0.31
C PHE A 80 -11.60 -17.08 0.07
N THR A 81 -11.40 -18.20 -0.62
CA THR A 81 -12.40 -19.25 -0.78
C THR A 81 -11.94 -20.47 0.01
N LEU A 82 -12.75 -20.89 0.97
CA LEU A 82 -12.46 -22.03 1.84
C LEU A 82 -13.20 -23.28 1.34
N PRO A 83 -12.71 -24.48 1.69
CA PRO A 83 -13.45 -25.71 1.44
C PRO A 83 -14.87 -25.69 2.05
N PRO A 84 -15.88 -26.32 1.41
CA PRO A 84 -17.29 -26.29 1.87
C PRO A 84 -17.50 -26.76 3.31
N TRP A 85 -16.69 -27.69 3.80
CA TRP A 85 -16.77 -28.23 5.16
C TRP A 85 -16.19 -27.29 6.23
N PHE A 86 -15.38 -26.29 5.85
CA PHE A 86 -14.65 -25.46 6.82
C PHE A 86 -15.58 -24.64 7.73
N PRO A 87 -16.63 -23.97 7.23
CA PRO A 87 -17.56 -23.21 8.08
C PRO A 87 -18.28 -24.06 9.13
N GLU A 88 -18.53 -25.35 8.84
CA GLU A 88 -19.19 -26.26 9.78
C GLU A 88 -18.24 -26.76 10.86
N GLN A 89 -17.00 -27.09 10.50
CA GLN A 89 -16.00 -27.61 11.44
C GLN A 89 -15.31 -26.50 12.27
N PHE A 90 -15.10 -25.33 11.67
CA PHE A 90 -14.36 -24.20 12.27
C PHE A 90 -15.19 -22.90 12.20
N PRO A 91 -16.39 -22.88 12.81
CA PRO A 91 -17.33 -21.77 12.66
C PRO A 91 -16.81 -20.44 13.25
N ASP A 92 -16.00 -20.49 14.31
CA ASP A 92 -15.38 -19.30 14.90
C ASP A 92 -14.36 -18.66 13.95
N GLN A 93 -13.49 -19.48 13.37
CA GLN A 93 -12.45 -19.04 12.43
C GLN A 93 -13.07 -18.49 11.15
N PHE A 94 -14.15 -19.12 10.67
CA PHE A 94 -14.92 -18.62 9.53
C PHE A 94 -15.56 -17.26 9.82
N ARG A 95 -16.22 -17.11 10.98
CA ARG A 95 -16.77 -15.82 11.43
C ARG A 95 -15.69 -14.74 11.55
N ASN A 96 -14.52 -15.09 12.08
CA ASN A 96 -13.38 -14.17 12.16
C ASN A 96 -12.95 -13.72 10.77
N LEU A 97 -12.81 -14.64 9.81
CA LEU A 97 -12.44 -14.28 8.43
C LEU A 97 -13.47 -13.32 7.80
N GLN A 98 -14.77 -13.61 7.95
CA GLN A 98 -15.83 -12.75 7.43
C GLN A 98 -15.82 -11.35 8.07
N ARG A 99 -15.61 -11.28 9.39
CA ARG A 99 -15.49 -10.01 10.10
C ARG A 99 -14.26 -9.23 9.65
N ASN A 100 -13.12 -9.91 9.57
CA ASN A 100 -11.83 -9.32 9.22
C ASN A 100 -11.77 -8.80 7.78
N ALA A 101 -12.60 -9.35 6.87
CA ALA A 101 -12.77 -8.82 5.52
C ALA A 101 -13.28 -7.36 5.49
N ASN A 102 -13.90 -6.88 6.58
CA ASN A 102 -14.38 -5.51 6.72
C ASN A 102 -13.43 -4.61 7.54
N LEU A 103 -12.23 -5.10 7.87
CA LEU A 103 -11.23 -4.38 8.64
C LEU A 103 -10.05 -3.96 7.78
N LEU A 104 -9.32 -2.95 8.24
CA LEU A 104 -8.02 -2.63 7.68
C LEU A 104 -7.06 -3.79 7.94
N THR A 105 -6.66 -4.47 6.86
CA THR A 105 -5.72 -5.59 6.86
C THR A 105 -4.52 -5.26 5.96
N SER A 106 -3.48 -6.08 6.06
CA SER A 106 -2.29 -5.96 5.22
C SER A 106 -1.80 -7.34 4.76
N HIS A 107 -0.88 -7.35 3.80
CA HIS A 107 -0.16 -8.57 3.39
C HIS A 107 0.58 -9.25 4.55
N PHE A 108 0.88 -8.55 5.66
CA PHE A 108 1.42 -9.16 6.86
C PHE A 108 0.40 -10.05 7.58
N ASP A 109 -0.89 -9.68 7.57
CA ASP A 109 -1.97 -10.53 8.11
C ASP A 109 -2.16 -11.78 7.25
N VAL A 110 -2.04 -11.65 5.92
CA VAL A 110 -2.07 -12.78 4.98
C VAL A 110 -0.90 -13.73 5.25
N TYR A 111 0.32 -13.21 5.38
CA TYR A 111 1.49 -14.00 5.75
C TYR A 111 1.27 -14.74 7.08
N ALA A 112 0.78 -14.05 8.11
CA ALA A 112 0.46 -14.67 9.40
C ALA A 112 -0.62 -15.77 9.27
N THR A 113 -1.59 -15.58 8.38
CA THR A 113 -2.63 -16.57 8.06
C THR A 113 -2.04 -17.82 7.41
N LEU A 114 -1.18 -17.66 6.42
CA LEU A 114 -0.47 -18.78 5.78
C LEU A 114 0.41 -19.54 6.77
N ARG A 115 1.07 -18.83 7.70
CA ARG A 115 1.85 -19.46 8.79
C ARG A 115 0.96 -20.20 9.77
N HIS A 116 -0.22 -19.67 10.06
CA HIS A 116 -1.20 -20.34 10.92
C HIS A 116 -1.75 -21.62 10.28
N LEU A 117 -2.01 -21.64 8.96
CA LEU A 117 -2.45 -22.84 8.25
C LEU A 117 -1.51 -24.05 8.44
N MET A 118 -0.21 -23.81 8.58
CA MET A 118 0.79 -24.87 8.79
C MET A 118 0.71 -25.53 10.18
N THR A 119 0.07 -24.87 11.15
CA THR A 119 -0.09 -25.37 12.52
C THR A 119 -1.54 -25.42 12.96
N PHE A 120 -2.47 -25.23 12.02
CA PHE A 120 -3.90 -25.10 12.28
C PHE A 120 -4.46 -26.35 12.97
N PRO A 121 -5.36 -26.21 13.96
CA PRO A 121 -6.03 -24.97 14.40
C PRO A 121 -5.23 -24.14 15.43
N ASP A 122 -4.03 -24.57 15.80
CA ASP A 122 -3.23 -23.89 16.83
C ASP A 122 -2.44 -22.70 16.26
N VAL A 123 -2.57 -21.54 16.90
CA VAL A 123 -1.74 -20.37 16.61
C VAL A 123 -0.40 -20.49 17.35
N LYS A 124 0.63 -21.03 16.69
CA LYS A 124 1.96 -21.24 17.30
C LYS A 124 2.95 -20.10 17.07
N HIS A 125 2.68 -19.22 16.11
CA HIS A 125 3.59 -18.15 15.72
C HIS A 125 2.99 -16.79 16.00
N LYS A 126 3.72 -15.96 16.77
CA LYS A 126 3.44 -14.53 16.90
C LYS A 126 4.36 -13.78 15.95
N HIS A 127 3.79 -12.88 15.16
CA HIS A 127 4.53 -12.07 14.21
C HIS A 127 4.67 -10.65 14.75
N LYS A 128 5.76 -9.98 14.36
CA LYS A 128 5.99 -8.56 14.72
C LYS A 128 4.93 -7.65 14.10
N TYR A 129 4.56 -7.96 12.85
CA TYR A 129 3.52 -7.28 12.09
C TYR A 129 2.52 -8.34 11.61
N GLY A 130 1.23 -8.00 11.69
CA GLY A 130 0.13 -8.83 11.24
C GLY A 130 -0.25 -9.97 12.18
N SER A 131 -1.51 -10.39 12.08
CA SER A 131 -2.11 -11.51 12.80
C SER A 131 -2.93 -12.35 11.83
N SER A 132 -3.14 -13.64 12.13
CA SER A 132 -3.91 -14.52 11.26
C SER A 132 -5.35 -14.01 11.09
N LEU A 133 -5.83 -13.99 9.86
CA LEU A 133 -7.21 -13.63 9.49
C LEU A 133 -8.26 -14.61 10.04
N PHE A 134 -7.86 -15.82 10.47
CA PHE A 134 -8.73 -16.75 11.21
C PHE A 134 -8.90 -16.42 12.70
N THR A 135 -8.25 -15.39 13.21
CA THR A 135 -8.35 -14.93 14.60
C THR A 135 -9.07 -13.59 14.68
N ASP A 136 -9.59 -13.21 15.84
CA ASP A 136 -10.20 -11.89 16.02
C ASP A 136 -9.12 -10.79 15.96
N LEU A 137 -9.26 -9.85 15.03
CA LEU A 137 -8.34 -8.71 14.85
C LEU A 137 -8.77 -7.45 15.61
N SER A 138 -9.74 -7.56 16.52
CA SER A 138 -10.18 -6.45 17.38
C SER A 138 -9.02 -5.81 18.15
N PRO A 139 -9.05 -4.48 18.38
CA PRO A 139 -10.18 -3.56 18.15
C PRO A 139 -10.32 -3.07 16.70
N LEU A 140 -11.52 -2.60 16.34
CA LEU A 140 -11.90 -2.13 14.98
C LEU A 140 -11.06 -0.94 14.45
N ASN A 141 -10.26 -0.29 15.30
CA ASN A 141 -9.52 0.94 15.02
C ASN A 141 -8.03 0.68 14.71
N ARG A 142 -7.69 -0.43 14.06
CA ARG A 142 -6.32 -0.73 13.60
C ARG A 142 -5.78 0.41 12.75
N THR A 143 -4.60 0.90 13.08
CA THR A 143 -3.91 1.94 12.32
C THR A 143 -2.92 1.32 11.34
N CYS A 144 -2.63 2.02 10.24
CA CYS A 144 -1.63 1.60 9.26
C CYS A 144 -0.28 1.25 9.92
N ARG A 145 0.16 2.04 10.90
CA ARG A 145 1.42 1.81 11.62
C ARG A 145 1.44 0.51 12.42
N GLU A 146 0.33 0.15 13.07
CA GLU A 146 0.22 -1.09 13.85
C GLU A 146 0.28 -2.33 12.98
N ILE A 147 -0.25 -2.23 11.75
CA ILE A 147 -0.24 -3.33 10.77
C ILE A 147 1.00 -3.33 9.88
N GLY A 148 2.00 -2.49 10.18
CA GLY A 148 3.27 -2.42 9.44
C GLY A 148 3.21 -1.65 8.13
N VAL A 149 2.13 -0.90 7.87
CA VAL A 149 1.94 -0.03 6.70
C VAL A 149 2.39 1.39 7.02
N LEU A 150 3.27 1.96 6.20
CA LEU A 150 3.71 3.35 6.36
C LEU A 150 2.58 4.33 6.05
N ASP A 151 2.59 5.49 6.72
CA ASP A 151 1.57 6.54 6.52
C ASP A 151 1.45 6.97 5.05
N HIS A 152 2.57 6.95 4.31
CA HIS A 152 2.58 7.20 2.86
C HIS A 152 1.65 6.27 2.10
N TRP A 153 1.53 5.00 2.48
CA TRP A 153 0.69 3.97 1.83
C TRP A 153 -0.72 3.86 2.42
N CYS A 154 -1.01 4.59 3.50
CA CYS A 154 -2.28 4.47 4.20
C CYS A 154 -3.44 5.01 3.35
N SER A 155 -4.54 4.25 3.28
CA SER A 155 -5.78 4.63 2.57
C SER A 155 -6.80 5.31 3.48
N CYS A 156 -6.66 5.21 4.80
CA CYS A 156 -7.63 5.69 5.80
C CYS A 156 -7.46 7.15 6.24
N LEU A 157 -6.60 7.92 5.57
CA LEU A 157 -6.31 9.31 5.97
C LEU A 157 -7.25 10.28 5.27
N ASP A 158 -7.77 11.26 6.02
CA ASP A 158 -8.50 12.40 5.47
C ASP A 158 -7.53 13.23 4.60
N TYR A 159 -8.01 13.59 3.42
CA TYR A 159 -7.29 14.41 2.45
C TYR A 159 -8.03 15.72 2.24
N GLU A 160 -7.45 16.82 2.69
CA GLU A 160 -7.97 18.17 2.45
C GLU A 160 -7.15 18.82 1.34
N GLU A 161 -7.76 19.03 0.18
CA GLU A 161 -7.09 19.63 -0.97
C GLU A 161 -6.74 21.10 -0.70
N ILE A 162 -5.53 21.50 -1.09
CA ILE A 162 -5.05 22.88 -1.03
C ILE A 162 -4.62 23.36 -2.42
N LYS A 163 -4.58 24.68 -2.61
CA LYS A 163 -4.14 25.25 -3.88
C LYS A 163 -2.70 24.85 -4.18
N THR A 164 -2.43 24.47 -5.43
CA THR A 164 -1.06 24.16 -5.89
C THR A 164 -0.12 25.36 -5.82
N SER A 165 -0.66 26.58 -5.82
CA SER A 165 0.08 27.83 -5.61
C SER A 165 0.34 28.17 -4.14
N ASP A 166 -0.10 27.33 -3.19
CA ASP A 166 0.13 27.55 -1.77
C ASP A 166 1.64 27.47 -1.45
N GLN A 167 2.14 28.44 -0.69
CA GLN A 167 3.56 28.53 -0.33
C GLN A 167 4.04 27.32 0.49
N MET A 168 3.15 26.71 1.29
CA MET A 168 3.47 25.50 2.03
C MET A 168 3.56 24.27 1.11
N ALA A 169 2.73 24.21 0.06
CA ALA A 169 2.84 23.16 -0.95
C ALA A 169 4.17 23.26 -1.72
N LEU A 170 4.59 24.48 -2.07
CA LEU A 170 5.88 24.75 -2.71
C LEU A 170 7.04 24.29 -1.82
N ARG A 171 7.07 24.74 -0.57
CA ARG A 171 8.12 24.38 0.39
C ARG A 171 8.17 22.87 0.69
N ALA A 172 7.01 22.20 0.71
CA ALA A 172 6.93 20.75 0.84
C ALA A 172 7.58 20.04 -0.36
N ALA A 173 7.23 20.45 -1.59
CA ALA A 173 7.78 19.88 -2.82
C ALA A 173 9.32 20.11 -2.91
N GLU A 174 9.79 21.31 -2.57
CA GLU A 174 11.23 21.62 -2.53
C GLU A 174 11.98 20.75 -1.51
N ALA A 175 11.41 20.53 -0.32
CA ALA A 175 11.99 19.66 0.69
C ALA A 175 12.10 18.20 0.19
N ILE A 176 11.08 17.71 -0.50
CA ILE A 176 11.08 16.36 -1.09
C ILE A 176 12.13 16.26 -2.20
N ILE A 177 12.19 17.22 -3.12
CA ILE A 177 13.18 17.24 -4.21
C ILE A 177 14.60 17.30 -3.66
N LYS A 178 14.82 18.11 -2.62
CA LYS A 178 16.10 18.15 -1.91
C LYS A 178 16.48 16.76 -1.39
N THR A 179 15.57 16.05 -0.73
CA THR A 179 15.79 14.67 -0.26
C THR A 179 16.08 13.70 -1.41
N ILE A 180 15.42 13.83 -2.58
CA ILE A 180 15.71 13.02 -3.77
C ILE A 180 17.15 13.26 -4.25
N ASN A 181 17.54 14.52 -4.40
CA ASN A 181 18.89 14.89 -4.83
C ASN A 181 19.95 14.43 -3.82
N GLU A 182 19.67 14.53 -2.52
CA GLU A 182 20.54 14.01 -1.46
C GLU A 182 20.69 12.48 -1.53
N LYS A 183 19.62 11.73 -1.84
CA LYS A 183 19.71 10.26 -2.04
C LYS A 183 20.66 9.91 -3.18
N ASN A 184 20.59 10.62 -4.31
CA ASN A 184 21.54 10.43 -5.42
C ASN A 184 22.97 10.84 -5.01
N ALA A 185 23.12 11.93 -4.26
CA ALA A 185 24.42 12.46 -3.86
C ALA A 185 25.16 11.63 -2.80
N LYS A 186 24.45 10.77 -2.05
CA LYS A 186 25.05 9.85 -1.06
C LYS A 186 26.01 8.83 -1.69
N ILE A 187 25.85 8.54 -2.98
CA ILE A 187 26.69 7.60 -3.72
C ILE A 187 27.53 8.39 -4.70
N GLU A 188 28.85 8.40 -4.54
CA GLU A 188 29.76 9.25 -5.34
C GLU A 188 29.62 9.00 -6.85
N SER A 189 29.49 7.74 -7.27
CA SER A 189 29.24 7.38 -8.67
C SER A 189 27.92 7.97 -9.19
N ALA A 190 26.83 7.87 -8.42
CA ALA A 190 25.53 8.40 -8.81
C ALA A 190 25.50 9.94 -8.79
N LYS A 191 26.13 10.58 -7.81
CA LYS A 191 26.29 12.04 -7.73
C LYS A 191 26.89 12.64 -9.01
N ASN A 192 27.89 11.96 -9.56
CA ASN A 192 28.58 12.41 -10.76
C ASN A 192 27.76 12.14 -12.03
N GLN A 193 26.96 11.08 -12.06
CA GLN A 193 26.23 10.63 -13.25
C GLN A 193 24.77 11.12 -13.33
N CYS A 194 24.09 11.37 -12.22
CA CYS A 194 22.70 11.81 -12.15
C CYS A 194 22.61 13.34 -12.17
N ALA A 195 21.73 13.89 -13.01
CA ALA A 195 21.42 15.30 -13.04
C ALA A 195 20.68 15.73 -11.75
N THR A 196 20.93 16.96 -11.32
CA THR A 196 20.17 17.58 -10.23
C THR A 196 18.73 17.82 -10.69
N LEU A 197 17.77 17.30 -9.95
CA LEU A 197 16.35 17.49 -10.25
C LEU A 197 15.85 18.81 -9.65
N THR A 198 15.04 19.55 -10.40
CA THR A 198 14.40 20.79 -9.96
C THR A 198 12.89 20.72 -10.15
N LEU A 199 12.14 21.48 -9.35
CA LEU A 199 10.69 21.51 -9.46
C LEU A 199 10.27 22.09 -10.82
N ASP A 200 9.37 21.40 -11.50
CA ASP A 200 8.70 21.90 -12.71
C ASP A 200 7.38 22.56 -12.32
N LYS A 201 6.42 21.76 -11.84
CA LYS A 201 5.12 22.23 -11.36
C LYS A 201 4.50 21.27 -10.35
N ILE A 202 3.64 21.82 -9.51
CA ILE A 202 2.80 21.04 -8.59
C ILE A 202 1.48 20.72 -9.31
N ILE A 203 1.11 19.45 -9.34
CA ILE A 203 -0.12 18.94 -9.96
C ILE A 203 -1.26 18.90 -8.95
N ARG A 204 -0.98 18.42 -7.74
CA ARG A 204 -1.96 18.27 -6.66
C ARG A 204 -1.26 18.45 -5.31
N ALA A 205 -1.93 19.06 -4.35
CA ALA A 205 -1.42 19.24 -3.00
C ALA A 205 -2.55 19.15 -2.00
N GLY A 206 -2.28 18.58 -0.82
CA GLY A 206 -3.27 18.49 0.24
C GLY A 206 -2.66 18.21 1.60
N LEU A 207 -3.43 18.57 2.62
CA LEU A 207 -3.16 18.19 3.99
C LEU A 207 -3.67 16.77 4.23
N VAL A 208 -2.82 15.95 4.83
CA VAL A 208 -3.14 14.56 5.13
C VAL A 208 -3.11 14.34 6.63
N ALA A 209 -4.22 13.89 7.19
CA ALA A 209 -4.35 13.62 8.62
C ALA A 209 -5.24 12.38 8.85
N PRO A 210 -5.12 11.69 10.00
CA PRO A 210 -6.11 10.69 10.37
C PRO A 210 -7.53 11.28 10.38
N GLY A 211 -8.57 10.46 10.24
CA GLY A 211 -9.96 10.91 10.36
C GLY A 211 -10.20 11.86 11.54
N SER A 212 -10.98 12.93 11.38
CA SER A 212 -11.30 13.87 12.51
C SER A 212 -11.75 13.15 13.79
N ARG A 213 -12.56 12.09 13.65
CA ARG A 213 -12.98 11.20 14.76
C ARG A 213 -11.81 10.49 15.44
N VAL A 214 -10.82 10.04 14.67
CA VAL A 214 -9.59 9.41 15.20
C VAL A 214 -8.72 10.45 15.91
N GLN A 215 -8.57 11.65 15.33
CA GLN A 215 -7.78 12.72 15.92
C GLN A 215 -8.35 13.18 17.27
N LYS A 216 -9.68 13.24 17.38
CA LYS A 216 -10.38 13.63 18.60
C LYS A 216 -10.64 12.46 19.55
N PHE A 217 -10.50 11.21 19.13
CA PHE A 217 -10.81 10.06 19.97
C PHE A 217 -10.04 10.13 21.31
N SER A 218 -10.77 9.98 22.42
CA SER A 218 -10.19 9.91 23.75
C SER A 218 -10.27 8.51 24.34
N HIS A 219 -11.46 7.93 24.42
CA HIS A 219 -11.72 6.58 24.90
C HIS A 219 -13.16 6.17 24.55
N THR A 220 -13.41 4.86 24.57
CA THR A 220 -14.77 4.31 24.59
C THR A 220 -15.26 4.18 26.03
N PHE A 221 -16.58 4.21 26.22
CA PHE A 221 -17.21 3.92 27.51
C PHE A 221 -18.43 3.02 27.32
N LYS A 222 -18.72 2.24 28.36
CA LYS A 222 -19.84 1.31 28.42
C LYS A 222 -21.15 2.06 28.64
N ASP A 223 -22.21 1.65 27.94
CA ASP A 223 -23.59 2.03 28.27
C ASP A 223 -24.43 0.80 28.66
N LYS A 224 -25.74 0.98 28.89
CA LYS A 224 -26.62 -0.10 29.32
C LYS A 224 -26.91 -1.15 28.23
N THR A 225 -26.50 -0.89 26.99
CA THR A 225 -26.88 -1.66 25.80
C THR A 225 -25.70 -2.33 25.09
N CYS A 226 -24.47 -1.88 25.30
CA CYS A 226 -23.29 -2.63 24.87
C CYS A 226 -22.01 -2.24 25.65
N ASP A 227 -21.00 -3.11 25.58
CA ASP A 227 -19.77 -2.96 26.36
C ASP A 227 -18.83 -1.84 25.88
N GLU A 228 -18.96 -1.36 24.62
CA GLU A 228 -18.08 -0.32 24.02
C GLU A 228 -18.79 0.63 23.02
N CYS A 229 -19.99 1.13 23.32
CA CYS A 229 -20.79 1.92 22.34
C CYS A 229 -20.56 3.44 22.42
N GLY A 230 -20.18 3.95 23.59
CA GLY A 230 -20.01 5.38 23.80
C GLY A 230 -18.62 5.83 23.37
N VAL A 231 -18.51 6.84 22.51
CA VAL A 231 -17.22 7.45 22.14
C VAL A 231 -17.11 8.83 22.78
N LYS A 232 -16.01 9.09 23.49
CA LYS A 232 -15.67 10.42 24.00
C LYS A 232 -14.59 11.06 23.13
N GLU A 233 -14.87 12.28 22.67
CA GLU A 233 -13.97 13.09 21.85
C GLU A 233 -13.32 14.22 22.66
N LYS A 234 -12.10 14.62 22.29
CA LYS A 234 -11.38 15.79 22.79
C LYS A 234 -11.82 17.02 21.98
N ASN A 235 -12.08 18.12 22.67
CA ASN A 235 -12.53 19.36 22.04
C ASN A 235 -11.39 20.11 21.30
N ASP A 236 -10.16 20.09 21.83
CA ASP A 236 -9.01 20.82 21.26
C ASP A 236 -7.80 19.91 21.06
N VAL A 237 -7.54 19.50 19.82
CA VAL A 237 -6.33 18.76 19.45
C VAL A 237 -5.33 19.75 18.85
N LYS A 238 -4.31 20.12 19.62
CA LYS A 238 -3.20 20.94 19.10
C LYS A 238 -2.21 20.05 18.37
N PHE A 239 -2.15 20.18 17.05
CA PHE A 239 -1.19 19.47 16.23
C PHE A 239 0.21 20.09 16.37
N LYS A 240 1.21 19.25 16.63
CA LYS A 240 2.62 19.66 16.60
C LYS A 240 3.19 19.65 15.18
N VAL A 241 2.59 18.84 14.31
CA VAL A 241 3.02 18.66 12.93
C VAL A 241 1.84 18.72 11.97
N LYS A 242 2.10 19.07 10.71
CA LYS A 242 1.15 18.94 9.60
C LYS A 242 1.80 18.14 8.48
N ASN A 243 1.07 17.19 7.88
CA ASN A 243 1.59 16.43 6.75
C ASN A 243 1.03 17.04 5.46
N TYR A 244 1.92 17.36 4.53
CA TYR A 244 1.58 17.85 3.20
C TYR A 244 1.92 16.75 2.20
N GLU A 245 0.91 16.18 1.57
CA GLU A 245 1.11 15.31 0.41
C GLU A 245 1.07 16.16 -0.86
N VAL A 246 2.10 16.01 -1.68
CA VAL A 246 2.21 16.72 -2.95
C VAL A 246 2.49 15.74 -4.09
N VAL A 247 1.82 16.00 -5.20
CA VAL A 247 2.08 15.39 -6.50
C VAL A 247 2.66 16.46 -7.40
N PHE A 248 3.85 16.25 -7.94
CA PHE A 248 4.57 17.26 -8.72
C PHE A 248 5.40 16.63 -9.84
N THR A 249 5.76 17.43 -10.84
CA THR A 249 6.74 17.07 -11.86
C THR A 249 8.08 17.75 -11.60
N VAL A 250 9.15 17.16 -12.14
CA VAL A 250 10.50 17.72 -12.04
C VAL A 250 11.19 17.79 -13.40
N LEU A 251 12.13 18.69 -13.55
CA LEU A 251 13.10 18.74 -14.64
C LEU A 251 14.45 18.19 -14.19
N PRO A 252 15.30 17.71 -15.12
CA PRO A 252 15.04 17.46 -16.56
C PRO A 252 14.24 16.17 -16.83
N SER A 253 14.01 15.34 -15.81
CA SER A 253 13.49 13.97 -16.03
C SER A 253 12.02 13.88 -16.45
N HIS A 254 11.27 14.98 -16.38
CA HIS A 254 9.80 15.02 -16.47
C HIS A 254 9.13 13.99 -15.56
N GLY A 255 9.79 13.70 -14.43
CA GLY A 255 9.33 12.71 -13.48
C GLY A 255 8.20 13.23 -12.63
N LYS A 256 7.13 12.45 -12.56
CA LYS A 256 5.97 12.70 -11.71
C LYS A 256 6.15 11.95 -10.39
N TYR A 257 6.19 12.67 -9.27
CA TYR A 257 6.37 12.10 -7.94
C TYR A 257 5.17 12.36 -7.04
N GLU A 258 4.88 11.41 -6.15
CA GLU A 258 3.94 11.54 -5.03
C GLU A 258 4.72 11.26 -3.74
N ALA A 259 4.69 12.20 -2.80
CA ALA A 259 5.30 12.03 -1.49
C ALA A 259 4.71 12.99 -0.45
N THR A 260 4.96 12.67 0.82
CA THR A 260 4.53 13.46 1.96
C THR A 260 5.72 14.16 2.62
N ALA A 261 5.56 15.44 2.95
CA ALA A 261 6.48 16.20 3.78
C ALA A 261 5.80 16.61 5.09
N VAL A 262 6.51 16.40 6.21
CA VAL A 262 6.05 16.73 7.55
C VAL A 262 6.57 18.11 7.92
N LEU A 263 5.65 19.06 8.15
CA LEU A 263 5.93 20.37 8.71
C LEU A 263 5.92 20.27 10.23
N ASP A 264 7.05 20.54 10.87
CA ASP A 264 7.08 20.85 12.29
C ASP A 264 6.62 22.29 12.50
N ILE A 265 5.50 22.48 13.19
CA ILE A 265 4.87 23.80 13.34
C ILE A 265 5.74 24.75 14.17
N SER A 266 6.48 24.22 15.14
CA SER A 266 7.28 25.02 16.07
C SER A 266 8.53 25.61 15.41
N SER A 267 9.18 24.82 14.56
CA SER A 267 10.41 25.21 13.84
C SER A 267 10.15 25.73 12.43
N GLY A 268 8.95 25.50 11.89
CA GLY A 268 8.62 25.82 10.50
C GLY A 268 9.40 25.00 9.48
N LYS A 269 10.02 23.89 9.90
CA LYS A 269 10.88 23.04 9.06
C LYS A 269 10.08 21.89 8.45
N PHE A 270 10.29 21.66 7.16
CA PHE A 270 9.81 20.48 6.45
C PHE A 270 10.83 19.34 6.51
N THR A 271 10.34 18.13 6.73
CA THR A 271 11.09 16.87 6.59
C THR A 271 10.33 15.96 5.64
N ALA A 272 10.95 15.55 4.54
CA ALA A 272 10.33 14.61 3.61
C ALA A 272 10.22 13.21 4.25
N SER A 273 9.13 12.51 3.97
CA SER A 273 9.00 11.08 4.24
C SER A 273 10.05 10.30 3.45
N ASP A 274 10.54 9.20 4.01
CA ASP A 274 11.45 8.30 3.30
C ASP A 274 10.80 7.63 2.09
N ALA A 275 9.47 7.47 2.13
CA ALA A 275 8.68 6.92 1.04
C ALA A 275 8.33 8.01 0.02
N ILE A 276 9.01 7.97 -1.13
CA ILE A 276 8.81 8.86 -2.28
C ILE A 276 8.51 7.99 -3.49
N SER A 277 7.34 8.18 -4.10
CA SER A 277 6.88 7.35 -5.23
C SER A 277 7.09 8.07 -6.55
N ARG A 278 7.74 7.41 -7.51
CA ARG A 278 7.77 7.84 -8.92
C ARG A 278 6.57 7.21 -9.62
N ILE A 279 5.55 8.03 -9.93
CA ILE A 279 4.23 7.55 -10.39
C ILE A 279 4.07 7.57 -11.93
N ASN A 280 5.12 7.90 -12.67
CA ASN A 280 5.20 7.69 -14.11
C ASN A 280 6.44 6.86 -14.48
N MET A 281 6.37 6.14 -15.59
CA MET A 281 7.48 5.32 -16.07
C MET A 281 8.75 6.16 -16.27
N TYR A 282 9.89 5.66 -15.80
CA TYR A 282 11.20 6.26 -16.00
C TYR A 282 12.00 5.60 -17.13
N ALA A 283 11.55 4.45 -17.64
CA ALA A 283 12.18 3.73 -18.76
C ALA A 283 13.72 3.64 -18.60
N ASN A 284 14.47 4.12 -19.60
CA ASN A 284 15.93 4.10 -19.62
C ASN A 284 16.59 5.38 -19.06
N GLN A 285 15.82 6.30 -18.46
CA GLN A 285 16.35 7.53 -17.85
C GLN A 285 17.49 7.30 -16.84
N PRO A 286 17.45 6.26 -15.97
CA PRO A 286 18.50 5.99 -14.98
C PRO A 286 19.60 5.02 -15.47
N HIS A 287 19.83 4.86 -16.79
CA HIS A 287 20.70 3.80 -17.33
C HIS A 287 22.10 3.69 -16.72
N CYS A 288 22.68 4.82 -16.28
CA CYS A 288 23.96 4.94 -15.60
C CYS A 288 24.00 4.30 -14.20
N VAL A 289 22.85 4.12 -13.54
CA VAL A 289 22.75 3.54 -12.20
C VAL A 289 21.91 2.26 -12.15
N MET A 290 21.23 1.89 -13.25
CA MET A 290 20.26 0.78 -13.26
C MET A 290 20.82 -0.55 -12.72
N LYS A 291 22.06 -0.89 -13.04
CA LYS A 291 22.69 -2.16 -12.64
C LYS A 291 23.27 -2.10 -11.23
N GLU A 292 24.05 -1.06 -10.94
CA GLU A 292 24.79 -0.94 -9.68
C GLU A 292 23.93 -0.46 -8.51
N PHE A 293 22.97 0.44 -8.76
CA PHE A 293 22.13 1.05 -7.73
C PHE A 293 20.63 0.99 -8.12
N PRO A 294 20.01 -0.21 -8.10
CA PRO A 294 18.59 -0.37 -8.47
C PRO A 294 17.62 0.52 -7.68
N HIS A 295 17.94 0.81 -6.42
CA HIS A 295 17.13 1.67 -5.56
C HIS A 295 17.14 3.16 -5.96
N LEU A 296 18.07 3.59 -6.83
CA LEU A 296 18.13 4.94 -7.38
C LEU A 296 17.42 5.08 -8.73
N ARG A 297 16.95 3.99 -9.34
CA ARG A 297 16.25 4.02 -10.64
C ARG A 297 15.10 5.04 -10.70
N PRO A 298 14.25 5.16 -9.67
CA PRO A 298 13.15 6.13 -9.71
C PRO A 298 13.59 7.59 -9.66
N PHE A 299 14.83 7.84 -9.21
CA PHE A 299 15.32 9.15 -8.76
C PHE A 299 16.45 9.72 -9.62
N CYS A 300 17.09 8.90 -10.45
CA CYS A 300 18.22 9.32 -11.27
C CYS A 300 17.79 9.62 -12.71
N TYR A 301 18.24 10.75 -13.22
CA TYR A 301 18.25 11.05 -14.65
C TYR A 301 19.70 11.23 -15.11
N CYS A 302 20.20 10.35 -15.97
CA CYS A 302 21.61 10.36 -16.32
C CYS A 302 21.97 11.58 -17.18
N LYS A 303 23.01 12.33 -16.76
CA LYS A 303 23.45 13.59 -17.37
C LYS A 303 23.78 13.48 -18.87
N LYS A 304 24.26 12.32 -19.34
CA LYS A 304 24.53 12.09 -20.77
C LYS A 304 23.34 12.36 -21.69
N GLN A 305 22.12 12.30 -21.16
CA GLN A 305 20.88 12.61 -21.89
C GLN A 305 20.54 14.11 -21.92
N LEU A 306 21.33 14.97 -21.27
CA LEU A 306 21.16 16.43 -21.36
C LEU A 306 21.84 17.02 -22.59
N ASP A 307 22.84 16.31 -23.11
CA ASP A 307 23.62 16.72 -24.28
C ASP A 307 23.06 16.11 -25.59
N SER A 308 21.92 15.41 -25.51
CA SER A 308 21.24 14.70 -26.61
C SER A 308 20.04 15.49 -27.11
#